data_AF-A0A0F8ZZ38-F1
#
_entry.id   AF-A0A0F8ZZ38-F1
#
_cell.length_a   1.000
_cell.length_b   1.000
_cell.length_c   1.000
_cell.angle_alpha   90.00
_cell.angle_beta   90.00
_cell.angle_gamma   90.00
#
_symmetry.space_group_name_H-M   'P 1'
#
loop_
_entity.id
_entity.type
_entity.pdbx_description
1 polymer ?
#
loop_
_entity_poly.entity_id
_entity_poly.type
_entity_poly.pdbx_seq_one_letter_code
_entity_poly.pdbx_strand_id
1 'polypeptide(L)'
;MASCILRLSLYHTLGEGDIMLAGRCFSGCFSDKLLDTQDHDARITPLTMPSPDRLRRKHTAFDQGSLPVFVWIFHRISGVVLIFALGFQLVSGFFQASSSNMAWVETMAELHKHTTLNCVLVFLVIFHASYGIRTILLDLGAKREKLVFWVCTIVATILCVVFLVLFLKFVAA
;
A
#
# COMPACT_ATOMS: atom_id res chain seq x y z
N MET A 1 11.20 12.52 2.90
CA MET A 1 9.89 12.47 3.60
C MET A 1 9.95 13.04 5.02
N ALA A 2 11.05 12.87 5.77
CA ALA A 2 11.23 13.46 7.10
C ALA A 2 11.01 15.00 7.18
N SER A 3 11.40 15.77 6.16
CA SER A 3 11.14 17.23 6.12
C SER A 3 9.68 17.63 5.91
N CYS A 4 8.81 16.72 5.47
CA CYS A 4 7.39 17.01 5.23
C CYS A 4 6.56 16.88 6.52
N ILE A 5 6.92 15.90 7.37
CA ILE A 5 6.27 15.69 8.68
C ILE A 5 6.64 16.82 9.65
N LEU A 6 7.88 17.31 9.62
CA LEU A 6 8.29 18.46 10.45
C LEU A 6 7.56 19.76 10.07
N ARG A 7 7.12 19.93 8.82
CA ARG A 7 6.33 21.10 8.41
C ARG A 7 4.88 21.02 8.87
N LEU A 8 4.26 19.83 8.92
CA LEU A 8 2.90 19.68 9.45
C LEU A 8 2.79 20.02 10.95
N SER A 9 3.83 19.76 11.74
CA SER A 9 3.83 20.12 13.17
C SER A 9 3.89 21.64 13.41
N LEU A 10 4.28 22.44 12.41
CA LEU A 10 4.29 23.91 12.49
C LEU A 10 2.97 24.55 12.03
N TYR A 11 2.06 23.80 11.41
CA TYR A 11 0.77 24.31 10.91
C TYR A 11 -0.33 24.35 11.97
N HIS A 12 -0.13 23.72 13.13
CA HIS A 12 -1.13 23.71 14.22
C HIS A 12 -1.18 25.01 15.04
N THR A 13 -0.46 26.07 14.62
CA THR A 13 -0.37 27.35 15.35
C THR A 13 -0.84 28.58 14.57
N LEU A 14 -1.36 28.46 13.35
CA LEU A 14 -1.85 29.62 12.58
C LEU A 14 -3.27 29.38 12.04
N GLY A 15 -4.14 30.35 12.37
CA GLY A 15 -5.59 30.26 12.29
C GLY A 15 -6.22 30.27 10.90
N GLU A 16 -7.55 30.21 10.95
CA GLU A 16 -8.59 29.83 9.97
C GLU A 16 -8.64 30.56 8.60
N GLY A 17 -7.53 31.04 8.04
CA GLY A 17 -7.53 31.87 6.84
C GLY A 17 -7.29 31.20 5.47
N ASP A 18 -6.67 30.02 5.40
CA ASP A 18 -5.99 29.60 4.15
C ASP A 18 -6.34 28.19 3.64
N ILE A 19 -7.63 27.89 3.53
CA ILE A 19 -8.11 26.62 2.94
C ILE A 19 -7.84 26.56 1.41
N MET A 20 -7.53 27.68 0.76
CA MET A 20 -7.23 27.72 -0.68
C MET A 20 -5.74 27.57 -1.07
N LEU A 21 -4.79 27.58 -0.11
CA LEU A 21 -3.35 27.46 -0.45
C LEU A 21 -2.82 26.02 -0.41
N ALA A 22 -3.52 25.09 0.25
CA ALA A 22 -3.10 23.69 0.33
C ALA A 22 -3.12 22.96 -1.03
N GLY A 23 -3.94 23.42 -1.98
CA GLY A 23 -3.99 22.87 -3.34
C GLY A 23 -2.81 23.24 -4.23
N ARG A 24 -2.05 24.31 -3.91
CA ARG A 24 -0.95 24.80 -4.76
C ARG A 24 0.43 24.24 -4.37
N CYS A 25 0.57 23.67 -3.17
CA CYS A 25 1.85 23.11 -2.73
C CYS A 25 2.16 21.75 -3.39
N PHE A 26 1.14 21.01 -3.86
CA PHE A 26 1.34 19.76 -4.61
C PHE A 26 1.85 20.01 -6.06
N SER A 27 1.63 21.21 -6.60
CA SER A 27 2.01 21.55 -7.99
C SER A 27 3.35 22.31 -8.10
N GLY A 28 3.74 23.08 -7.07
CA GLY A 28 4.90 23.97 -7.14
C GLY A 28 6.28 23.30 -7.15
N CYS A 29 6.43 22.08 -6.64
CA CYS A 29 7.74 21.39 -6.64
C CYS A 29 8.07 20.73 -8.00
N PHE A 30 7.11 20.67 -8.93
CA PHE A 30 7.33 20.10 -10.26
C PHE A 30 7.79 21.13 -11.30
N SER A 31 7.50 22.43 -11.12
CA SER A 31 7.80 23.45 -12.13
C SER A 31 9.21 24.04 -12.09
N ASP A 32 9.96 23.96 -10.98
CA ASP A 32 11.32 24.53 -10.91
C ASP A 32 12.40 23.73 -11.66
N LYS A 33 12.03 22.58 -12.24
CA LYS A 33 12.93 21.76 -13.08
C LYS A 33 12.77 22.02 -14.58
N LEU A 34 11.90 22.96 -14.99
CA LEU A 34 11.57 23.16 -16.42
C LEU A 34 12.21 24.39 -17.07
N LEU A 35 12.95 25.22 -16.32
CA LEU A 35 13.55 26.46 -16.83
C LEU A 35 15.10 26.44 -16.89
N ASP A 36 15.74 25.29 -16.69
CA ASP A 36 17.21 25.16 -16.70
C ASP A 36 17.71 24.24 -17.84
N THR A 37 16.99 24.16 -18.96
CA THR A 37 17.36 23.25 -20.06
C THR A 37 17.20 23.88 -21.43
N GLN A 38 17.54 25.17 -21.54
CA GLN A 38 17.43 25.91 -22.80
C GLN A 38 18.73 26.60 -23.24
N ASP A 39 19.90 26.20 -22.75
CA ASP A 39 21.16 26.77 -23.25
C ASP A 39 22.39 25.87 -23.08
N HIS A 40 22.44 24.68 -23.69
CA HIS A 40 23.73 24.14 -24.12
C HIS A 40 23.59 22.99 -25.14
N ASP A 41 24.30 23.17 -26.26
CA ASP A 41 24.92 22.13 -27.09
C ASP A 41 24.12 21.47 -28.21
N ALA A 42 23.96 22.25 -29.27
CA ALA A 42 24.13 21.76 -30.63
C ALA A 42 25.51 21.08 -30.81
N ARG A 43 25.60 19.77 -30.59
CA ARG A 43 26.71 18.93 -31.07
C ARG A 43 26.18 17.56 -31.50
N ILE A 44 25.77 17.47 -32.76
CA ILE A 44 25.41 16.21 -33.42
C ILE A 44 26.65 15.30 -33.43
N THR A 45 26.62 14.30 -32.57
CA THR A 45 27.58 13.20 -32.52
C THR A 45 27.09 12.11 -33.48
N PRO A 46 27.96 11.43 -34.27
CA PRO A 46 27.53 10.34 -35.14
C PRO A 46 26.86 9.25 -34.29
N LEU A 47 25.66 8.83 -34.69
CA LEU A 47 24.92 7.77 -34.01
C LEU A 47 25.68 6.44 -34.12
N THR A 48 26.60 6.21 -33.17
CA THR A 48 27.11 4.88 -32.90
C THR A 48 25.93 4.05 -32.38
N MET A 49 25.42 3.13 -33.19
CA MET A 49 24.42 2.18 -32.72
C MET A 49 24.96 1.44 -31.49
N PRO A 50 24.25 1.44 -30.36
CA PRO A 50 24.68 0.71 -29.18
C PRO A 50 24.68 -0.80 -29.47
N SER A 51 25.70 -1.53 -28.98
CA SER A 51 25.81 -2.98 -29.18
C SER A 51 24.53 -3.72 -28.73
N PRO A 52 24.18 -4.86 -29.37
CA PRO A 52 22.96 -5.63 -29.04
C PRO A 52 22.88 -6.05 -27.55
N ASP A 53 24.00 -6.14 -26.85
CA ASP A 53 24.04 -6.42 -25.40
C ASP A 53 23.40 -5.33 -24.55
N ARG A 54 23.40 -4.08 -25.02
CA ARG A 54 22.78 -2.94 -24.33
C ARG A 54 21.25 -2.97 -24.44
N LEU A 55 20.72 -3.53 -25.52
CA LEU A 55 19.28 -3.76 -25.71
C LEU A 55 18.81 -4.98 -24.89
N ARG A 56 19.62 -6.03 -24.82
CA ARG A 56 19.34 -7.21 -23.99
C ARG A 56 19.30 -6.89 -22.49
N ARG A 57 20.14 -5.96 -22.01
CA ARG A 57 20.12 -5.47 -20.62
C ARG A 57 18.85 -4.65 -20.27
N LYS A 58 18.21 -4.01 -21.25
CA LYS A 58 16.94 -3.30 -21.03
C LYS A 58 15.75 -4.25 -20.87
N HIS A 59 15.80 -5.44 -21.45
CA HIS A 59 14.68 -6.38 -21.41
C HIS A 59 14.52 -7.04 -20.03
N THR A 60 15.61 -7.24 -19.28
CA THR A 60 15.54 -7.70 -17.88
C THR A 60 15.20 -6.58 -16.88
N ALA A 61 15.22 -5.32 -17.32
CA ALA A 61 14.81 -4.16 -16.52
C ALA A 61 13.30 -3.87 -16.59
N PHE A 62 12.57 -4.52 -17.52
CA PHE A 62 11.14 -4.28 -17.72
C PHE A 62 10.25 -4.93 -16.64
N ASP A 63 10.76 -5.90 -15.88
CA ASP A 63 9.99 -6.57 -14.81
C ASP A 63 10.21 -5.97 -13.41
N GLN A 64 11.24 -5.13 -13.23
CA GLN A 64 11.51 -4.46 -11.94
C GLN A 64 10.78 -3.12 -11.79
N GLY A 65 10.28 -2.53 -12.88
CA GLY A 65 9.53 -1.26 -12.83
C GLY A 65 8.08 -1.42 -12.36
N SER A 66 7.48 -2.59 -12.54
CA SER A 66 6.06 -2.85 -12.23
C SER A 66 5.81 -3.28 -10.78
N LEU A 67 6.71 -4.07 -10.18
CA LEU A 67 6.61 -4.54 -8.79
C LEU A 67 6.46 -3.42 -7.73
N PRO A 68 7.30 -2.36 -7.72
CA PRO A 68 7.14 -1.28 -6.74
C PRO A 68 5.83 -0.52 -6.90
N VAL A 69 5.36 -0.36 -8.15
CA VAL A 69 4.06 0.28 -8.44
C VAL A 69 2.90 -0.63 -8.00
N PHE A 70 3.00 -1.95 -8.23
CA PHE A 70 2.01 -2.93 -7.77
C PHE A 70 1.86 -2.94 -6.25
N VAL A 71 2.97 -3.00 -5.51
CA VAL A 71 2.95 -3.02 -4.04
C VAL A 71 2.32 -1.75 -3.48
N TRP A 72 2.65 -0.60 -4.10
CA TRP A 72 2.08 0.68 -3.72
C TRP A 72 0.56 0.73 -3.95
N ILE A 73 0.09 0.33 -5.14
CA ILE A 73 -1.35 0.36 -5.44
C ILE A 73 -2.11 -0.68 -4.60
N PHE A 74 -1.53 -1.87 -4.40
CA PHE A 74 -2.10 -2.90 -3.55
C PHE A 74 -2.29 -2.38 -2.12
N HIS A 75 -1.30 -1.72 -1.53
CA HIS A 75 -1.41 -1.20 -0.17
C HIS A 75 -2.54 -0.16 -0.04
N ARG A 76 -2.73 0.71 -1.04
CA ARG A 76 -3.82 1.71 -1.04
C ARG A 76 -5.19 1.07 -1.22
N ILE A 77 -5.35 0.22 -2.23
CA ILE A 77 -6.64 -0.42 -2.53
C ILE A 77 -7.04 -1.36 -1.38
N SER A 78 -6.11 -2.17 -0.86
CA SER A 78 -6.37 -3.05 0.28
C SER A 78 -6.82 -2.27 1.52
N GLY A 79 -6.27 -1.08 1.76
CA GLY A 79 -6.72 -0.22 2.86
C GLY A 79 -8.17 0.23 2.72
N VAL A 80 -8.57 0.67 1.53
CA VAL A 80 -9.97 1.06 1.26
C VAL A 80 -10.89 -0.15 1.42
N VAL A 81 -10.52 -1.31 0.87
CA VAL A 81 -11.29 -2.55 1.03
C VAL A 81 -11.39 -2.96 2.50
N LEU A 82 -10.31 -2.81 3.28
CA LEU A 82 -10.31 -3.12 4.71
C LEU A 82 -11.23 -2.23 5.53
N ILE A 83 -11.36 -0.93 5.20
CA ILE A 83 -12.29 -0.04 5.91
C ILE A 83 -13.73 -0.61 5.83
N PHE A 84 -14.15 -1.03 4.63
CA PHE A 84 -15.48 -1.60 4.44
C PHE A 84 -15.59 -3.03 4.99
N ALA A 85 -14.63 -3.90 4.70
CA ALA A 85 -14.68 -5.30 5.11
C ALA A 85 -14.58 -5.45 6.63
N LEU A 86 -13.65 -4.73 7.27
CA LEU A 86 -13.50 -4.76 8.73
C LEU A 86 -14.67 -4.05 9.41
N GLY A 87 -15.13 -2.91 8.90
CA GLY A 87 -16.32 -2.23 9.41
C GLY A 87 -17.56 -3.14 9.35
N PHE A 88 -17.77 -3.81 8.23
CA PHE A 88 -18.82 -4.80 8.07
C PHE A 88 -18.67 -5.95 9.08
N GLN A 89 -17.45 -6.49 9.27
CA GLN A 89 -17.20 -7.59 10.18
C GLN A 89 -17.40 -7.21 11.66
N LEU A 90 -17.07 -5.96 12.03
CA LEU A 90 -17.33 -5.43 13.37
C LEU A 90 -18.84 -5.29 13.62
N VAL A 91 -19.58 -4.74 12.66
CA VAL A 91 -21.04 -4.61 12.75
C VAL A 91 -21.72 -5.99 12.81
N SER A 92 -21.33 -6.92 11.93
CA SER A 92 -21.86 -8.28 11.94
C SER A 92 -21.52 -9.05 13.22
N GLY A 93 -20.38 -8.70 13.86
CA GLY A 93 -19.98 -9.21 15.16
C GLY A 93 -20.96 -8.90 16.29
N PHE A 94 -21.56 -7.71 16.31
CA PHE A 94 -22.56 -7.34 17.31
C PHE A 94 -23.83 -8.21 17.24
N PHE A 95 -24.21 -8.66 16.05
CA PHE A 95 -25.40 -9.49 15.88
C PHE A 95 -25.21 -10.92 16.40
N GLN A 96 -23.99 -11.45 16.46
CA GLN A 96 -23.74 -12.77 17.06
C GLN A 96 -24.00 -12.80 18.57
N ALA A 97 -23.85 -11.67 19.26
CA ALA A 97 -24.14 -11.55 20.69
C ALA A 97 -25.63 -11.30 20.98
N SER A 98 -26.45 -11.07 19.94
CA SER A 98 -27.87 -10.79 20.10
C SER A 98 -28.68 -12.06 20.31
N SER A 99 -29.60 -12.06 21.29
CA SER A 99 -30.56 -13.15 21.52
C SER A 99 -31.89 -12.95 20.78
N SER A 100 -31.94 -12.01 19.85
CA SER A 100 -33.14 -11.68 19.08
C SER A 100 -33.40 -12.73 17.99
N ASN A 101 -34.63 -13.23 17.91
CA ASN A 101 -35.08 -14.20 16.88
C ASN A 101 -35.58 -13.53 15.58
N MET A 102 -35.15 -12.29 15.31
CA MET A 102 -35.53 -11.60 14.09
C MET A 102 -34.69 -12.12 12.92
N ALA A 103 -35.33 -12.49 11.80
CA ALA A 103 -34.67 -13.15 10.65
C ALA A 103 -33.46 -12.38 10.10
N TRP A 104 -33.49 -11.04 10.12
CA TRP A 104 -32.36 -10.22 9.67
C TRP A 104 -31.16 -10.28 10.64
N VAL A 105 -31.38 -10.45 11.96
CA VAL A 105 -30.29 -10.61 12.96
C VAL A 105 -29.55 -11.90 12.70
N GLU A 106 -30.30 -12.99 12.55
CA GLU A 106 -29.77 -14.32 12.28
C GLU A 106 -28.97 -14.35 10.97
N THR A 107 -29.49 -13.72 9.92
CA THR A 107 -28.81 -13.61 8.63
C THR A 107 -27.47 -12.87 8.75
N MET A 108 -27.42 -11.76 9.50
CA MET A 108 -26.18 -11.01 9.71
C MET A 108 -25.17 -11.79 10.57
N ALA A 109 -25.65 -12.50 11.59
CA ALA A 109 -24.83 -13.36 12.42
C ALA A 109 -24.22 -14.53 11.63
N GLU A 110 -24.97 -15.12 10.70
CA GLU A 110 -24.48 -16.18 9.84
C GLU A 110 -23.49 -15.68 8.79
N LEU A 111 -23.76 -14.50 8.22
CA LEU A 111 -22.84 -13.87 7.26
C LEU A 111 -21.47 -13.54 7.88
N HIS A 112 -21.42 -13.23 9.19
CA HIS A 112 -20.16 -13.06 9.91
C HIS A 112 -19.30 -14.34 9.90
N LYS A 113 -19.93 -15.52 9.96
CA LYS A 113 -19.24 -16.81 10.01
C LYS A 113 -18.77 -17.30 8.65
N HIS A 114 -19.12 -16.59 7.58
CA HIS A 114 -18.81 -17.01 6.22
C HIS A 114 -17.29 -17.19 6.01
N THR A 115 -16.86 -18.43 5.80
CA THR A 115 -15.46 -18.84 5.70
C THR A 115 -14.65 -17.99 4.73
N THR A 116 -15.16 -17.76 3.52
CA THR A 116 -14.44 -16.98 2.50
C THR A 116 -14.20 -15.54 2.94
N LEU A 117 -15.17 -14.91 3.63
CA LEU A 117 -15.04 -13.52 4.07
C LEU A 117 -13.97 -13.39 5.14
N ASN A 118 -13.97 -14.31 6.12
CA ASN A 118 -12.96 -14.35 7.17
C ASN A 118 -11.55 -14.59 6.61
N CYS A 119 -11.39 -15.53 5.66
CA CYS A 119 -10.11 -15.78 5.01
C CYS A 119 -9.59 -14.57 4.21
N VAL A 120 -10.45 -13.93 3.41
CA VAL A 120 -10.07 -12.75 2.62
C VAL A 120 -9.74 -11.56 3.52
N LEU A 121 -10.52 -11.35 4.59
CA LEU A 121 -10.28 -10.27 5.55
C LEU A 121 -8.93 -10.44 6.25
N VAL A 122 -8.63 -11.64 6.76
CA VAL A 122 -7.34 -11.90 7.42
C VAL A 122 -6.17 -11.76 6.44
N PHE A 123 -6.32 -12.27 5.21
CA PHE A 123 -5.32 -12.08 4.15
C PHE A 123 -5.04 -10.59 3.90
N LEU A 124 -6.09 -9.78 3.72
CA LEU A 124 -5.98 -8.34 3.49
C LEU A 124 -5.30 -7.65 4.67
N VAL A 125 -5.68 -7.96 5.92
CA VAL A 125 -5.09 -7.37 7.13
C VAL A 125 -3.59 -7.66 7.19
N ILE A 126 -3.19 -8.93 7.03
CA ILE A 126 -1.78 -9.34 7.15
C ILE A 126 -0.93 -8.64 6.10
N PHE A 127 -1.34 -8.70 4.83
CA PHE A 127 -0.56 -8.09 3.75
C PHE A 127 -0.57 -6.55 3.85
N HIS A 128 -1.71 -5.93 4.16
CA HIS A 128 -1.79 -4.48 4.34
C HIS A 128 -0.87 -3.99 5.47
N ALA A 129 -0.91 -4.64 6.63
CA ALA A 129 -0.06 -4.31 7.78
C ALA A 129 1.43 -4.53 7.47
N SER A 130 1.79 -5.64 6.82
CA SER A 130 3.19 -5.93 6.47
C SER A 130 3.80 -4.91 5.50
N TYR A 131 3.01 -4.41 4.54
CA TYR A 131 3.43 -3.35 3.62
C TYR A 131 3.49 -1.98 4.31
N GLY A 132 2.60 -1.71 5.27
CA GLY A 132 2.70 -0.52 6.13
C GLY A 132 3.95 -0.54 7.00
N ILE A 133 4.32 -1.69 7.56
CA ILE A 133 5.57 -1.88 8.29
C ILE A 133 6.76 -1.57 7.38
N ARG A 134 6.76 -2.07 6.13
CA ARG A 134 7.80 -1.74 5.16
C ARG A 134 7.95 -0.22 4.97
N THR A 135 6.85 0.52 4.80
CA THR A 135 6.94 1.98 4.64
C THR A 135 7.54 2.66 5.86
N ILE A 136 7.15 2.23 7.07
CA ILE A 136 7.71 2.76 8.33
C ILE A 136 9.20 2.46 8.43
N LEU A 137 9.64 1.23 8.10
CA LEU A 137 11.06 0.85 8.12
C LEU A 137 11.91 1.68 7.14
N LEU A 138 11.35 1.97 5.95
CA LEU A 138 12.03 2.81 4.96
C LEU A 138 12.11 4.27 5.43
N ASP A 139 11.07 4.78 6.08
CA ASP A 139 11.06 6.13 6.65
C ASP A 139 12.05 6.28 7.81
N LEU A 140 12.30 5.21 8.58
CA LEU A 140 13.34 5.15 9.63
C LEU A 140 14.77 5.02 9.07
N GLY A 141 14.95 4.98 7.74
CA GLY A 141 16.27 4.99 7.10
C GLY A 141 16.86 3.60 6.82
N ALA A 142 16.04 2.55 6.73
CA ALA A 142 16.50 1.23 6.30
C ALA A 142 17.09 1.28 4.88
N LYS A 143 18.41 1.09 4.77
CA LYS A 143 19.16 1.22 3.50
C LYS A 143 18.97 0.06 2.50
N ARG A 144 18.38 -1.06 2.94
CA ARG A 144 18.25 -2.30 2.15
C ARG A 144 16.82 -2.55 1.70
N GLU A 145 16.30 -1.72 0.78
CA GLU A 145 14.90 -1.75 0.35
C GLU A 145 14.45 -3.12 -0.17
N LYS A 146 15.31 -3.79 -0.96
CA LYS A 146 15.03 -5.12 -1.50
C LYS A 146 14.95 -6.17 -0.39
N LEU A 147 15.82 -6.08 0.63
CA LEU A 147 15.80 -7.02 1.76
C LEU A 147 14.53 -6.82 2.59
N VAL A 148 14.20 -5.57 2.93
CA VAL A 148 12.99 -5.25 3.70
C VAL A 148 11.74 -5.74 2.97
N PHE A 149 11.67 -5.55 1.65
CA PHE A 149 10.59 -6.08 0.82
C PHE A 149 10.44 -7.60 0.95
N TRP A 150 11.53 -8.34 0.77
CA TRP A 150 11.50 -9.81 0.85
C TRP A 150 11.15 -10.30 2.26
N VAL A 151 11.72 -9.69 3.29
CA VAL A 151 11.42 -10.07 4.68
C VAL A 151 9.95 -9.84 5.02
N CYS A 152 9.40 -8.65 4.74
CA CYS A 152 7.99 -8.37 5.00
C CYS A 152 7.06 -9.32 4.22
N THR A 153 7.40 -9.63 2.96
CA THR A 153 6.60 -10.53 2.12
C THR A 153 6.64 -11.96 2.63
N ILE A 154 7.83 -12.50 2.95
CA ILE A 154 7.98 -13.85 3.49
C ILE A 154 7.24 -13.98 4.83
N VAL A 155 7.40 -13.01 5.72
CA VAL A 155 6.72 -13.00 7.02
C VAL A 155 5.20 -12.97 6.83
N ALA A 156 4.67 -12.11 5.94
CA ALA A 156 3.25 -12.05 5.63
C ALA A 156 2.73 -13.37 5.05
N THR A 157 3.45 -13.97 4.11
CA THR A 157 3.11 -15.27 3.53
C THR A 157 3.08 -16.37 4.59
N ILE A 158 4.08 -16.43 5.48
CA ILE A 158 4.12 -17.41 6.56
C ILE A 158 2.92 -17.24 7.49
N LEU A 159 2.63 -16.01 7.94
CA LEU A 159 1.48 -15.73 8.80
C LEU A 159 0.16 -16.13 8.13
N CYS A 160 0.01 -15.84 6.83
CA CYS A 160 -1.18 -16.19 6.08
C CYS A 160 -1.34 -17.71 5.92
N VAL A 161 -0.26 -18.44 5.61
CA VAL A 161 -0.28 -19.91 5.48
C VAL A 161 -0.56 -20.57 6.82
N VAL A 162 0.09 -20.12 7.90
CA VAL A 162 -0.16 -20.62 9.26
C VAL A 162 -1.62 -20.42 9.62
N PHE A 163 -2.16 -19.21 9.44
CA PHE A 163 -3.58 -18.94 9.67
C PHE A 163 -4.48 -19.86 8.86
N LEU A 164 -4.23 -20.01 7.54
CA LEU A 164 -5.06 -20.82 6.67
C LEU A 164 -5.05 -22.30 7.10
N VAL A 165 -3.88 -22.85 7.43
CA VAL A 165 -3.75 -24.24 7.90
C VAL A 165 -4.50 -24.44 9.22
N LEU A 166 -4.37 -23.52 10.17
CA LEU A 166 -5.08 -23.60 11.45
C LEU A 166 -6.59 -23.46 11.23
N PHE A 167 -7.02 -22.48 10.44
CA PHE A 167 -8.42 -22.23 10.16
C PHE A 167 -9.08 -23.45 9.49
N LEU A 168 -8.44 -24.01 8.46
CA LEU A 168 -8.96 -25.20 7.79
C LEU A 168 -9.00 -26.42 8.72
N LYS A 169 -8.02 -26.57 9.62
CA LYS A 169 -7.99 -27.69 10.57
C LYS A 169 -9.00 -27.60 11.71
N PHE A 170 -9.34 -26.39 12.16
CA PHE A 170 -10.21 -26.21 13.34
C PHE A 170 -11.65 -25.82 12.99
N VAL A 171 -11.88 -25.23 11.82
CA VAL A 171 -13.19 -24.69 11.43
C VAL A 171 -13.78 -25.43 10.22
N ALA A 172 -12.95 -25.85 9.27
CA ALA A 172 -13.41 -26.50 8.04
C ALA A 172 -13.26 -28.03 8.02
N ALA A 173 -12.74 -28.63 9.10
CA ALA A 173 -12.61 -30.07 9.30
C ALA A 173 -13.73 -30.58 10.21
#